data_AF-A0A923QTW8-F1
#
_entry.id   AF-A0A923QTW8-F1
#
_cell.length_a   1.000
_cell.length_b   1.000
_cell.length_c   1.000
_cell.angle_alpha   90.00
_cell.angle_beta   90.00
_cell.angle_gamma   90.00
#
_symmetry.space_group_name_H-M   'P 1'
#
loop_
_entity.id
_entity.type
_entity.pdbx_description
1 polymer ?
#
loop_
_entity_poly.entity_id
_entity_poly.type
_entity_poly.pdbx_seq_one_letter_code
_entity_poly.pdbx_strand_id
1 'polypeptide(L)'
;MKYQDLMYFGYEYDADSKKNETDFMNEIRLMFPNVQFKDAYDGIKGYRQEIYLEEAEGDNYWAWLIAFGWLELSLTGQLMLMDKNQKEKLHKYINLAKSQYPQNFKS
;
A
#
# COMPACT_ATOMS: atom_id res chain seq x y z
N MET A 1 5.48 -12.20 -11.01
CA MET A 1 5.30 -11.32 -9.85
C MET A 1 6.57 -10.52 -9.62
N LYS A 2 6.45 -9.22 -9.32
CA LYS A 2 7.55 -8.34 -8.95
C LYS A 2 7.29 -7.75 -7.57
N TYR A 3 8.35 -7.52 -6.80
CA TYR A 3 8.25 -6.77 -5.56
C TYR A 3 7.67 -5.39 -5.86
N GLN A 4 6.62 -5.02 -5.14
CA GLN A 4 5.91 -3.76 -5.31
C GLN A 4 6.13 -2.83 -4.13
N ASP A 5 6.02 -3.35 -2.89
CA ASP A 5 6.02 -2.55 -1.69
C ASP A 5 6.35 -3.35 -0.42
N LEU A 6 6.66 -2.64 0.67
CA LEU A 6 6.74 -3.14 2.03
C LEU A 6 5.73 -2.36 2.89
N MET A 7 4.68 -3.04 3.33
CA MET A 7 3.68 -2.47 4.23
C MET A 7 4.11 -2.67 5.68
N TYR A 8 3.93 -1.65 6.52
CA TYR A 8 4.19 -1.67 7.96
C TYR A 8 2.91 -1.37 8.73
N PHE A 9 2.53 -2.27 9.62
CA PHE A 9 1.25 -2.19 10.35
C PHE A 9 1.41 -1.82 11.82
N GLY A 10 2.63 -1.59 12.31
CA GLY A 10 2.93 -1.31 13.72
C GLY A 10 3.49 -2.50 14.49
N TYR A 11 3.64 -2.35 15.79
CA TYR A 11 4.27 -3.34 16.67
C TYR A 11 3.27 -4.36 17.25
N GLU A 12 3.79 -5.42 17.86
CA GLU A 12 2.93 -6.42 18.53
C GLU A 12 2.16 -5.87 19.72
N TYR A 13 2.73 -4.88 20.41
CA TYR A 13 2.12 -4.26 21.58
C TYR A 13 1.11 -3.16 21.23
N ASP A 14 1.00 -2.79 19.94
CA ASP A 14 0.01 -1.83 19.48
C ASP A 14 -1.34 -2.53 19.30
N ALA A 15 -2.40 -1.92 19.83
CA ALA A 15 -3.73 -2.54 19.92
C ALA A 15 -4.30 -2.98 18.56
N ASP A 16 -4.03 -2.21 17.51
CA ASP A 16 -4.68 -2.38 16.20
C ASP A 16 -3.76 -2.97 15.13
N SER A 17 -2.47 -3.21 15.39
CA SER A 17 -1.51 -3.56 14.33
C SER A 17 -1.82 -4.86 13.63
N LYS A 18 -2.15 -5.93 14.38
CA LYS A 18 -2.52 -7.21 13.78
C LYS A 18 -3.85 -7.13 13.02
N LYS A 19 -4.76 -6.29 13.50
CA LYS A 19 -6.05 -6.04 12.84
C LYS A 19 -5.84 -5.30 11.51
N ASN A 20 -5.04 -4.24 11.51
CA ASN A 20 -4.72 -3.46 10.30
C ASN A 20 -4.02 -4.32 9.24
N GLU A 21 -3.09 -5.19 9.65
CA GLU A 21 -2.47 -6.15 8.73
C GLU A 21 -3.52 -7.07 8.10
N THR A 22 -4.42 -7.63 8.92
CA THR A 22 -5.46 -8.55 8.46
C THR A 22 -6.46 -7.86 7.53
N ASP A 23 -6.92 -6.66 7.88
CA ASP A 23 -7.86 -5.87 7.09
C ASP A 23 -7.25 -5.51 5.73
N PHE A 24 -6.01 -5.01 5.73
CA PHE A 24 -5.28 -4.71 4.50
C PHE A 24 -5.16 -5.94 3.59
N MET A 25 -4.72 -7.08 4.15
CA MET A 25 -4.54 -8.31 3.38
C MET A 25 -5.85 -8.86 2.82
N ASN A 26 -6.98 -8.60 3.49
CA ASN A 26 -8.30 -8.98 3.00
C ASN A 26 -8.73 -8.05 1.86
N GLU A 27 -8.63 -6.73 2.04
CA GLU A 27 -9.03 -5.75 1.03
C GLU A 27 -8.21 -5.85 -0.25
N ILE A 28 -6.87 -5.95 -0.13
CA ILE A 28 -6.00 -6.01 -1.31
C ILE A 28 -6.24 -7.27 -2.15
N ARG A 29 -6.61 -8.41 -1.54
CA ARG A 29 -6.96 -9.65 -2.27
C ARG A 29 -8.25 -9.51 -3.07
N LEU A 30 -9.19 -8.68 -2.62
CA LEU A 30 -10.42 -8.39 -3.38
C LEU A 30 -10.11 -7.56 -4.63
N MET A 31 -9.09 -6.70 -4.55
CA MET A 31 -8.72 -5.80 -5.64
C MET A 31 -7.69 -6.38 -6.60
N PHE A 32 -6.77 -7.21 -6.09
CA PHE A 32 -5.65 -7.81 -6.82
C PHE A 32 -5.63 -9.32 -6.50
N PRO A 33 -6.45 -10.15 -7.17
CA PRO A 33 -6.63 -11.57 -6.81
C PRO A 33 -5.35 -12.41 -6.86
N ASN A 34 -4.38 -12.00 -7.69
CA ASN A 34 -3.10 -12.69 -7.85
C ASN A 34 -2.02 -12.18 -6.90
N VAL A 35 -2.33 -11.25 -5.99
CA VAL A 35 -1.35 -10.69 -5.04
C VAL A 35 -0.68 -11.78 -4.22
N GLN A 36 0.64 -11.67 -4.11
CA GLN A 36 1.44 -12.52 -3.25
C GLN A 36 1.99 -11.70 -2.09
N PHE A 37 1.99 -12.31 -0.92
CA PHE A 37 2.54 -11.74 0.30
C PHE A 37 3.73 -12.55 0.74
N LYS A 38 4.74 -11.86 1.25
CA LYS A 38 5.78 -12.50 2.05
C LYS A 38 5.81 -11.83 3.41
N ASP A 39 5.59 -12.65 4.44
CA ASP A 39 5.69 -12.22 5.82
C ASP A 39 7.11 -11.71 6.07
N ALA A 40 7.19 -10.44 6.47
CA ALA A 40 8.41 -9.73 6.80
C ALA A 40 8.40 -9.26 8.25
N TYR A 41 7.60 -9.89 9.10
CA TYR A 41 7.59 -9.68 10.54
C TYR A 41 9.02 -9.72 11.12
N ASP A 42 9.27 -8.84 12.09
CA ASP A 42 10.55 -8.71 12.76
C ASP A 42 10.29 -8.23 14.18
N GLY A 43 10.83 -8.95 15.18
CA GLY A 43 10.55 -8.66 16.59
C GLY A 43 11.02 -7.27 17.05
N ILE A 44 11.86 -6.59 16.27
CA ILE A 44 12.30 -5.21 16.53
C ILE A 44 11.46 -4.22 15.72
N LYS A 45 10.98 -4.59 14.54
CA LYS A 45 10.29 -3.69 13.59
C LYS A 45 8.79 -3.93 13.44
N GLY A 46 8.22 -4.90 14.15
CA GLY A 46 6.78 -5.20 14.15
C GLY A 46 6.27 -5.94 12.92
N TYR A 47 4.95 -5.82 12.69
CA TYR A 47 4.21 -6.47 11.61
C TYR A 47 4.47 -5.81 10.27
N ARG A 48 4.98 -6.59 9.31
CA ARG A 48 5.29 -6.11 7.97
C ARG A 48 4.99 -7.17 6.93
N GLN A 49 4.50 -6.74 5.77
CA GLN A 49 4.24 -7.60 4.63
C GLN A 49 4.92 -7.03 3.38
N GLU A 50 5.76 -7.83 2.73
CA GLU A 50 6.19 -7.54 1.37
C GLU A 50 5.06 -7.87 0.40
N ILE A 51 4.76 -6.94 -0.50
CA ILE A 51 3.69 -7.05 -1.50
C ILE A 51 4.32 -7.33 -2.85
N TYR A 52 3.84 -8.39 -3.51
CA TYR A 52 4.25 -8.78 -4.85
C TYR A 52 3.02 -8.80 -5.76
N LEU A 53 3.12 -8.10 -6.89
CA LEU A 53 2.04 -7.97 -7.88
C LEU A 53 2.54 -8.30 -9.30
N GLU A 54 1.60 -8.46 -10.23
CA GLU A 54 1.93 -8.43 -11.65
C GLU A 54 2.35 -7.01 -12.04
N GLU A 55 3.32 -6.88 -12.96
CA GLU A 55 3.86 -5.57 -13.33
C GLU A 55 2.79 -4.62 -13.90
N ALA A 56 1.80 -5.16 -14.59
CA ALA A 56 0.68 -4.40 -15.14
C ALA A 56 -0.24 -3.79 -14.05
N GLU A 57 -0.18 -4.28 -12.81
CA GLU A 57 -1.02 -3.82 -11.71
C GLU A 57 -0.37 -2.71 -10.87
N GLY A 58 0.92 -2.43 -11.06
CA GLY A 58 1.67 -1.53 -10.18
C GLY A 58 1.06 -0.12 -10.07
N ASP A 59 0.66 0.49 -11.19
CA ASP A 59 0.01 1.81 -11.18
C ASP A 59 -1.35 1.78 -10.47
N ASN A 60 -2.14 0.71 -10.69
CA ASN A 60 -3.45 0.53 -10.06
C ASN A 60 -3.31 0.31 -8.55
N TYR A 61 -2.27 -0.40 -8.11
CA TYR A 61 -1.95 -0.58 -6.70
C TYR A 61 -1.68 0.74 -5.99
N TRP A 62 -0.85 1.60 -6.56
CA TRP A 62 -0.57 2.92 -5.98
C TRP A 62 -1.82 3.80 -5.95
N ALA A 63 -2.62 3.79 -7.02
CA ALA A 63 -3.89 4.51 -7.05
C ALA A 63 -4.86 4.01 -5.97
N TRP A 64 -4.95 2.70 -5.78
CA TRP A 64 -5.77 2.08 -4.74
C TRP A 64 -5.28 2.43 -3.32
N LEU A 65 -3.97 2.32 -3.03
CA LEU A 65 -3.41 2.72 -1.73
C LEU A 65 -3.77 4.17 -1.36
N ILE A 66 -3.69 5.08 -2.34
CA ILE A 66 -4.03 6.49 -2.15
C ILE A 66 -5.53 6.66 -1.89
N ALA A 67 -6.38 6.04 -2.71
CA ALA A 67 -7.83 6.20 -2.64
C ALA A 67 -8.46 5.60 -1.38
N PHE A 68 -7.86 4.53 -0.83
CA PHE A 68 -8.39 3.81 0.33
C PHE A 68 -7.64 4.14 1.63
N GLY A 69 -6.69 5.07 1.60
CA GLY A 69 -6.02 5.57 2.81
C GLY A 69 -4.93 4.64 3.37
N TRP A 70 -4.44 3.70 2.56
CA TRP A 70 -3.40 2.75 2.98
C TRP A 70 -1.97 3.27 2.75
N LEU A 71 -1.80 4.39 2.04
CA LEU A 71 -0.48 4.94 1.69
C LEU A 71 0.41 5.23 2.92
N GLU A 72 -0.18 5.57 4.06
CA GLU A 72 0.59 5.85 5.29
C GLU A 72 1.32 4.63 5.84
N LEU A 73 0.80 3.43 5.55
CA LEU A 73 1.40 2.16 5.96
C LEU A 73 2.43 1.65 4.94
N SER A 74 2.54 2.29 3.78
CA SER A 74 3.45 1.90 2.68
C SER A 74 4.83 2.53 2.85
N LEU A 75 5.86 1.73 3.14
CA LEU A 75 7.23 2.28 3.24
C LEU A 75 7.69 2.88 1.91
N THR A 76 7.44 2.20 0.78
CA THR A 76 7.84 2.71 -0.54
C THR A 76 7.05 3.97 -0.88
N GLY A 77 5.77 4.02 -0.51
CA GLY A 77 4.90 5.20 -0.63
C GLY A 77 5.45 6.41 0.14
N GLN A 78 5.86 6.20 1.39
CA GLN A 78 6.50 7.24 2.20
C GLN A 78 7.81 7.74 1.58
N LEU A 79 8.65 6.83 1.06
CA LEU A 79 9.88 7.22 0.36
C LEU A 79 9.61 8.04 -0.90
N MET A 80 8.56 7.69 -1.67
CA MET A 80 8.14 8.47 -2.83
C MET A 80 7.62 9.86 -2.45
N LEU A 81 6.95 10.01 -1.29
CA LEU A 81 6.51 11.32 -0.79
C LEU A 81 7.68 12.23 -0.39
N MET A 82 8.76 11.64 0.13
CA MET A 82 9.95 12.38 0.59
C MET A 82 10.90 12.75 -0.56
N ASP A 83 10.95 11.96 -1.63
CA ASP A 83 11.84 12.20 -2.77
C ASP A 83 11.24 13.23 -3.74
N LYS A 84 11.85 14.42 -3.82
CA LYS A 84 11.46 15.49 -4.74
C LYS A 84 11.46 15.05 -6.21
N ASN A 85 12.28 14.06 -6.59
CA ASN A 85 12.36 13.55 -7.94
C ASN A 85 11.19 12.62 -8.31
N GLN A 86 10.40 12.16 -7.32
CA GLN A 86 9.23 11.30 -7.53
C GLN A 86 7.91 12.08 -7.64
N LYS A 87 7.95 13.41 -7.56
CA LYS A 87 6.76 14.27 -7.53
C LYS A 87 5.82 14.03 -8.73
N GLU A 88 6.38 13.90 -9.94
CA GLU A 88 5.58 13.63 -11.15
C GLU A 88 4.90 12.27 -11.11
N LYS A 89 5.62 11.25 -10.64
CA LYS A 89 5.12 9.89 -10.47
C LYS A 89 4.00 9.84 -9.42
N LEU A 90 4.17 10.52 -8.30
CA LEU A 90 3.13 10.64 -7.28
C LEU A 90 1.89 11.36 -7.81
N HIS A 91 2.05 12.47 -8.54
CA HIS A 91 0.92 13.15 -9.17
C HIS A 91 0.18 12.26 -10.16
N LYS A 92 0.90 11.44 -10.94
CA LYS A 92 0.29 10.43 -11.81
C LYS A 92 -0.61 9.48 -11.00
N TYR A 93 -0.13 8.97 -9.86
CA TYR A 93 -0.92 8.07 -9.01
C TYR A 93 -2.13 8.74 -8.36
N ILE A 94 -1.97 9.98 -7.86
CA ILE A 94 -3.09 10.75 -7.30
C ILE A 94 -4.16 11.01 -8.37
N ASN A 95 -3.76 11.37 -9.59
CA ASN A 95 -4.70 11.60 -10.68
C ASN A 95 -5.42 10.31 -11.10
N LEU A 96 -4.68 9.19 -11.17
CA LEU A 96 -5.26 7.88 -11.43
C LEU A 96 -6.25 7.48 -10.34
N ALA A 97 -5.90 7.67 -9.07
CA ALA A 97 -6.76 7.40 -7.92
C ALA A 97 -8.06 8.20 -7.99
N LYS A 98 -7.97 9.51 -8.27
CA LYS A 98 -9.15 10.38 -8.45
C LYS A 98 -10.02 9.95 -9.63
N SER A 99 -9.41 9.43 -10.70
CA SER A 99 -10.14 8.95 -11.87
C SER A 99 -10.84 7.62 -11.64
N GLN A 100 -10.19 6.68 -10.95
CA GLN A 100 -10.72 5.33 -10.72
C GLN A 100 -11.67 5.26 -9.53
N TYR A 101 -11.43 6.05 -8.49
CA TYR A 101 -12.17 6.03 -7.24
C TYR A 101 -12.69 7.42 -6.84
N PRO A 102 -13.38 8.16 -7.73
CA PRO A 102 -13.77 9.55 -7.48
C PRO A 102 -14.63 9.74 -6.22
N GLN A 103 -15.40 8.71 -5.82
CA GLN A 103 -16.23 8.71 -4.62
C GLN A 103 -15.42 8.83 -3.31
N ASN A 104 -14.15 8.40 -3.31
CA ASN A 104 -13.28 8.45 -2.13
C ASN A 104 -12.59 9.81 -1.94
N PHE A 105 -12.74 10.75 -2.90
CA PHE A 105 -12.08 12.08 -2.88
C PHE A 105 -13.06 13.24 -2.70
N LYS A 106 -14.36 12.96 -2.57
CA LYS A 106 -15.37 14.01 -2.40
C LYS A 106 -15.42 14.42 -0.92
N SER A 107 -15.14 15.69 -0.69
CA SER A 107 -15.38 16.40 0.58
C SER A 107 -16.84 16.82 0.68
#